data_AF-A0A947K862-F1
#
_entry.id   AF-A0A947K862-F1
#
_cell.length_a   1.000
_cell.length_b   1.000
_cell.length_c   1.000
_cell.angle_alpha   90.00
_cell.angle_beta   90.00
_cell.angle_gamma   90.00
#
_symmetry.space_group_name_H-M   'P 1'
#
loop_
_entity.id
_entity.type
_entity.pdbx_description
1 polymer ?
#
loop_
_entity_poly.entity_id
_entity_poly.type
_entity_poly.pdbx_seq_one_letter_code
_entity_poly.pdbx_strand_id
1 'polypeptide(L)'
;MALNRREFLKISAGSGILLASDLSPSLASEPKSLPPEAVGILYDATLCIGCKSCMVNCKKYNSMPKGALEQEYGEIPYEYQSDLQIYDAPIDLSAKTLNIIKTYTNGTGLNKDQEIDGFSFVKQHCLHCVDPACVSVCPVAALFKNPVNGIVGYDKDKCIGCRYCQVACPFQIPKFEFESANPKIVKCQLCRHRYAEGKYAACCEFCPTGASIFGKVTELKAEAANRLAAQPGTEYAYPVKTVDSAEKSVRKVSGYVDHVYGLTEAGGTQYMLMSGVPFANLGFNPAINDQAYPDITWSYIKKVPVLIVALLTAGTVIHLKTKNRKEKSTKGESGQE
;
A
#
# COMPACT_ATOMS: atom_id res chain seq x y z
N MET A 1 -24.94 51.38 11.61
CA MET A 1 -23.76 50.86 12.38
C MET A 1 -23.36 49.48 11.85
N ALA A 2 -22.07 49.15 11.85
CA ALA A 2 -21.57 47.85 11.42
C ALA A 2 -21.84 46.75 12.47
N LEU A 3 -21.89 45.47 12.04
CA LEU A 3 -21.90 44.30 12.92
C LEU A 3 -20.68 44.36 13.84
N ASN A 4 -20.89 44.52 15.15
CA ASN A 4 -19.76 44.53 16.07
C ASN A 4 -19.24 43.10 16.30
N ARG A 5 -17.96 42.98 16.69
CA ARG A 5 -17.27 41.69 16.87
C ARG A 5 -18.01 40.74 17.84
N ARG A 6 -18.74 41.28 18.81
CA ARG A 6 -19.52 40.51 19.82
C ARG A 6 -20.84 39.99 19.27
N GLU A 7 -21.53 40.72 18.39
CA GLU A 7 -22.70 40.21 17.65
C GLU A 7 -22.27 39.10 16.67
N PHE A 8 -21.19 39.31 15.92
CA PHE A 8 -20.64 38.30 15.01
C PHE A 8 -20.31 37.01 15.77
N LEU A 9 -19.53 37.10 16.85
CA LEU A 9 -19.18 35.92 17.67
C LEU A 9 -20.40 35.20 18.27
N LYS A 10 -21.46 35.92 18.66
CA LYS A 10 -22.71 35.29 19.14
C LYS A 10 -23.44 34.50 18.03
N ILE A 11 -23.50 35.06 16.82
CA ILE A 11 -24.14 34.38 15.67
C ILE A 11 -23.31 33.15 15.24
N SER A 12 -21.99 33.29 15.20
CA SER A 12 -21.07 32.19 14.89
C SER A 12 -21.14 31.08 15.95
N ALA A 13 -21.16 31.43 17.25
CA ALA A 13 -21.27 30.45 18.34
C ALA A 13 -22.62 29.70 18.32
N GLY A 14 -23.74 30.40 18.08
CA GLY A 14 -25.05 29.75 17.96
C GLY A 14 -25.13 28.79 16.76
N SER A 15 -24.41 29.09 15.68
CA SER A 15 -24.31 28.21 14.50
C SER A 15 -23.41 26.99 14.79
N GLY A 16 -22.33 27.17 15.55
CA GLY A 16 -21.42 26.09 15.96
C GLY A 16 -22.06 25.06 16.91
N ILE A 17 -23.02 25.46 17.75
CA ILE A 17 -23.70 24.55 18.69
C ILE A 17 -24.61 23.56 17.96
N LEU A 18 -25.26 23.96 16.87
CA LEU A 18 -26.04 23.03 16.02
C LEU A 18 -25.16 22.00 15.29
N LEU A 19 -23.88 22.32 15.04
CA LEU A 19 -22.91 21.37 14.47
C LEU A 19 -22.31 20.42 15.52
N ALA A 20 -22.43 20.73 16.80
CA ALA A 20 -21.88 19.93 17.89
C ALA A 20 -22.84 18.86 18.43
N SER A 21 -24.09 18.82 17.96
CA SER A 21 -25.10 17.89 18.49
C SER A 21 -24.93 16.45 18.03
N ASP A 22 -24.18 16.20 16.94
CA ASP A 22 -23.86 14.84 16.49
C ASP A 22 -22.48 14.38 17.00
N LEU A 23 -22.40 14.31 18.33
CA LEU A 23 -21.31 13.69 19.11
C LEU A 23 -21.43 12.16 19.17
N SER A 24 -22.27 11.56 18.31
CA SER A 24 -22.23 10.13 18.03
C SER A 24 -20.77 9.72 17.77
N PRO A 25 -20.22 8.72 18.51
CA PRO A 25 -18.94 8.14 18.15
C PRO A 25 -19.02 7.79 16.68
N SER A 26 -18.09 8.30 15.86
CA SER A 26 -18.08 7.95 14.45
C SER A 26 -17.80 6.45 14.38
N LEU A 27 -18.85 5.65 14.20
CA LEU A 27 -18.72 4.26 13.80
C LEU A 27 -17.72 4.25 12.64
N ALA A 28 -16.67 3.45 12.82
CA ALA A 28 -15.71 3.21 11.76
C ALA A 28 -16.50 2.72 10.54
N SER A 29 -16.00 3.04 9.35
CA SER A 29 -16.41 2.30 8.17
C SER A 29 -16.19 0.80 8.46
N GLU A 30 -17.16 -0.05 8.12
CA GLU A 30 -16.99 -1.49 8.36
C GLU A 30 -15.72 -1.95 7.62
N PRO A 31 -14.79 -2.66 8.31
CA PRO A 31 -13.53 -3.06 7.70
C PRO A 31 -13.81 -3.82 6.41
N LYS A 32 -13.33 -3.31 5.27
CA LYS A 32 -13.56 -3.96 3.99
C LYS A 32 -12.98 -5.38 4.05
N SER A 33 -13.76 -6.38 3.69
CA SER A 33 -13.27 -7.76 3.56
C SER A 33 -12.65 -7.98 2.17
N LEU A 34 -11.75 -8.97 2.07
CA LEU A 34 -11.33 -9.47 0.75
C LEU A 34 -12.48 -10.24 0.09
N PRO A 35 -12.59 -10.18 -1.26
CA PRO A 35 -13.39 -11.14 -2.02
C PRO A 35 -12.96 -12.61 -1.76
N PRO A 36 -13.87 -13.60 -1.85
CA PRO A 36 -13.52 -15.01 -1.69
C PRO A 36 -12.45 -15.50 -2.67
N GLU A 37 -12.47 -14.98 -3.90
CA GLU A 37 -11.50 -15.31 -4.96
C GLU A 37 -10.24 -14.41 -4.94
N ALA A 38 -10.01 -13.68 -3.84
CA ALA A 38 -8.81 -12.85 -3.69
C ALA A 38 -7.54 -13.71 -3.74
N VAL A 39 -6.63 -13.38 -4.64
CA VAL A 39 -5.34 -14.07 -4.82
C VAL A 39 -4.19 -13.27 -4.23
N GLY A 40 -3.16 -13.93 -3.73
CA GLY A 40 -2.08 -13.29 -3.00
C GLY A 40 -0.72 -13.93 -3.22
N ILE A 41 0.22 -13.52 -2.38
CA ILE A 41 1.55 -14.14 -2.27
C ILE A 41 1.83 -14.39 -0.79
N LEU A 42 2.31 -15.59 -0.47
CA LEU A 42 3.04 -15.85 0.78
C LEU A 42 4.54 -15.82 0.44
N TYR A 43 5.29 -14.97 1.13
CA TYR A 43 6.74 -14.93 1.10
C TYR A 43 7.31 -15.43 2.43
N ASP A 44 8.28 -16.33 2.33
CA ASP A 44 8.96 -16.91 3.47
C ASP A 44 10.46 -16.62 3.34
N ALA A 45 10.96 -15.71 4.18
CA ALA A 45 12.36 -15.31 4.19
C ALA A 45 13.28 -16.49 4.52
N THR A 46 12.78 -17.48 5.27
CA THR A 46 13.57 -18.62 5.73
C THR A 46 13.94 -19.56 4.58
N LEU A 47 13.02 -19.70 3.63
CA LEU A 47 13.24 -20.48 2.41
C LEU A 47 14.02 -19.70 1.34
N CYS A 48 14.13 -18.37 1.48
CA CYS A 48 14.77 -17.52 0.48
C CYS A 48 16.29 -17.71 0.46
N ILE A 49 16.86 -17.79 -0.75
CA ILE A 49 18.30 -18.02 -1.00
C ILE A 49 18.95 -16.84 -1.73
N GLY A 50 18.34 -15.66 -1.73
CA GLY A 50 18.94 -14.45 -2.32
C GLY A 50 19.12 -14.45 -3.85
N CYS A 51 18.72 -15.50 -4.58
CA CYS A 51 19.04 -15.73 -5.99
C CYS A 51 18.56 -14.67 -7.02
N LYS A 52 17.79 -13.65 -6.61
CA LYS A 52 17.23 -12.57 -7.44
C LYS A 52 16.42 -12.99 -8.69
N SER A 53 16.19 -14.28 -8.95
CA SER A 53 15.35 -14.80 -10.06
C SER A 53 13.97 -14.12 -10.13
N CYS A 54 13.36 -13.86 -8.97
CA CYS A 54 12.07 -13.19 -8.87
C CYS A 54 12.11 -11.69 -9.28
N MET A 55 13.28 -11.05 -9.28
CA MET A 55 13.50 -9.68 -9.75
C MET A 55 13.64 -9.68 -11.28
N VAL A 56 14.54 -10.51 -11.81
CA VAL A 56 14.78 -10.68 -13.25
C VAL A 56 13.50 -11.04 -13.99
N ASN A 57 12.76 -12.04 -13.51
CA ASN A 57 11.48 -12.44 -14.12
C ASN A 57 10.37 -11.41 -13.91
N CYS A 58 10.41 -10.62 -12.83
CA CYS A 58 9.49 -9.49 -12.68
C CYS A 58 9.76 -8.41 -13.74
N LYS A 59 11.02 -8.05 -14.00
CA LYS A 59 11.39 -7.11 -15.07
C LYS A 59 10.97 -7.66 -16.44
N LYS A 60 11.36 -8.91 -16.77
CA LYS A 60 11.05 -9.61 -18.03
C LYS A 60 9.56 -9.60 -18.36
N TYR A 61 8.69 -10.03 -17.44
CA TYR A 61 7.26 -10.20 -17.73
C TYR A 61 6.42 -8.93 -17.55
N ASN A 62 6.94 -7.88 -16.89
CA ASN A 62 6.26 -6.59 -16.82
C ASN A 62 6.83 -5.57 -17.83
N SER A 63 7.68 -6.01 -18.76
CA SER A 63 8.39 -5.17 -19.75
C SER A 63 9.10 -3.95 -19.12
N MET A 64 9.66 -4.13 -17.91
CA MET A 64 10.46 -3.09 -17.28
C MET A 64 11.84 -3.01 -17.96
N PRO A 65 12.50 -1.83 -17.95
CA PRO A 65 13.88 -1.71 -18.41
C PRO A 65 14.76 -2.77 -17.76
N LYS A 66 15.29 -3.66 -18.61
CA LYS A 66 16.09 -4.80 -18.17
C LYS A 66 17.45 -4.27 -17.78
N GLY A 67 17.73 -4.15 -16.48
CA GLY A 67 19.11 -3.92 -16.07
C GLY A 67 19.94 -5.12 -16.49
N ALA A 68 21.07 -4.86 -17.15
CA ALA A 68 22.12 -5.81 -17.52
C ALA A 68 21.71 -7.05 -18.35
N LEU A 69 20.45 -7.13 -18.83
CA LEU A 69 20.11 -7.83 -20.08
C LEU A 69 20.22 -6.80 -21.21
N GLU A 70 21.46 -6.38 -21.45
CA GLU A 70 21.88 -5.21 -22.23
C GLU A 70 21.71 -5.36 -23.75
N GLN A 71 21.45 -6.58 -24.22
CA GLN A 71 21.57 -6.99 -25.63
C GLN A 71 20.50 -6.48 -26.61
N GLU A 72 19.54 -5.64 -26.21
CA GLU A 72 18.41 -5.25 -27.07
C GLU A 72 18.26 -3.73 -27.31
N TYR A 73 18.87 -2.86 -26.49
CA TYR A 73 18.56 -1.41 -26.54
C TYR A 73 19.76 -0.44 -26.45
N GLY A 74 21.00 -0.92 -26.30
CA GLY A 74 22.19 -0.06 -26.47
C GLY A 74 22.44 1.02 -25.40
N GLU A 75 21.78 0.93 -24.24
CA GLU A 75 22.01 1.82 -23.09
C GLU A 75 22.50 1.04 -21.86
N ILE A 76 23.41 1.67 -21.10
CA ILE A 76 24.07 1.11 -19.92
C ILE A 76 23.02 0.85 -18.80
N PRO A 77 23.12 -0.27 -18.05
CA PRO A 77 22.22 -0.54 -16.93
C PRO A 77 22.16 0.58 -15.88
N TYR A 78 20.94 0.92 -15.44
CA TYR A 78 20.62 2.10 -14.61
C TYR A 78 21.36 2.22 -13.27
N GLU A 79 21.94 1.13 -12.75
CA GLU A 79 22.64 1.08 -11.46
C GLU A 79 24.02 0.40 -11.63
N TYR A 80 24.76 0.83 -12.65
CA TYR A 80 26.13 0.39 -12.96
C TYR A 80 27.15 0.94 -11.95
N GLN A 81 27.82 0.05 -11.21
CA GLN A 81 29.05 0.40 -10.49
C GLN A 81 30.24 0.21 -11.44
N SER A 82 30.89 1.33 -11.78
CA SER A 82 31.98 1.40 -12.77
C SER A 82 33.13 0.45 -12.52
N ASP A 83 33.41 0.20 -11.25
CA ASP A 83 34.67 -0.38 -10.79
C ASP A 83 34.65 -1.92 -10.82
N LEU A 84 33.46 -2.52 -10.99
CA LEU A 84 33.24 -3.97 -10.93
C LEU A 84 32.74 -4.60 -12.25
N GLN A 85 32.29 -3.78 -13.22
CA GLN A 85 31.76 -4.19 -14.53
C GLN A 85 30.62 -5.25 -14.48
N ILE A 86 29.93 -5.38 -13.34
CA ILE A 86 28.90 -6.38 -12.97
C ILE A 86 28.02 -5.75 -11.85
N TYR A 87 26.68 -5.84 -11.75
CA TYR A 87 25.55 -6.23 -12.62
C TYR A 87 24.24 -5.71 -11.95
N ASP A 88 23.09 -5.59 -12.65
CA ASP A 88 21.78 -5.07 -12.17
C ASP A 88 21.39 -5.41 -10.71
N ALA A 89 21.72 -4.50 -9.78
CA ALA A 89 21.55 -4.69 -8.34
C ALA A 89 20.89 -3.46 -7.69
N PRO A 90 19.58 -3.26 -7.88
CA PRO A 90 18.87 -2.11 -7.33
C PRO A 90 18.97 -2.03 -5.81
N ILE A 91 19.08 -0.79 -5.31
CA ILE A 91 19.13 -0.49 -3.87
C ILE A 91 17.71 -0.44 -3.28
N ASP A 92 16.73 0.03 -4.06
CA ASP A 92 15.33 0.07 -3.66
C ASP A 92 14.37 -0.17 -4.85
N LEU A 93 13.08 -0.31 -4.54
CA LEU A 93 12.01 -0.16 -5.53
C LEU A 93 12.09 1.21 -6.22
N SER A 94 11.96 1.21 -7.55
CA SER A 94 12.09 2.41 -8.39
C SER A 94 11.05 2.40 -9.52
N ALA A 95 11.05 3.42 -10.38
CA ALA A 95 10.27 3.41 -11.62
C ALA A 95 10.68 2.30 -12.61
N LYS A 96 11.80 1.60 -12.36
CA LYS A 96 12.36 0.52 -13.20
C LYS A 96 12.38 -0.83 -12.47
N THR A 97 12.12 -0.86 -11.15
CA THR A 97 12.19 -2.06 -10.29
C THR A 97 10.91 -2.21 -9.44
N LEU A 98 10.06 -3.19 -9.77
CA LEU A 98 8.76 -3.44 -9.11
C LEU A 98 8.81 -4.40 -7.91
N ASN A 99 9.89 -5.17 -7.80
CA ASN A 99 10.15 -6.20 -6.82
C ASN A 99 11.66 -6.26 -6.58
N ILE A 100 12.08 -6.27 -5.32
CA ILE A 100 13.49 -6.29 -4.92
C ILE A 100 13.71 -7.34 -3.81
N ILE A 101 14.85 -8.03 -3.87
CA ILE A 101 15.42 -8.78 -2.75
C ILE A 101 16.55 -7.96 -2.14
N LYS A 102 16.37 -7.57 -0.87
CA LYS A 102 17.38 -6.95 -0.02
C LYS A 102 17.95 -7.98 0.95
N THR A 103 19.10 -7.67 1.55
CA THR A 103 19.72 -8.51 2.59
C THR A 103 19.83 -7.68 3.87
N TYR A 104 19.36 -8.24 4.98
CA TYR A 104 19.67 -7.77 6.33
C TYR A 104 20.88 -8.56 6.85
N THR A 105 21.79 -7.90 7.56
CA THR A 105 22.97 -8.50 8.20
C THR A 105 23.24 -7.87 9.56
N ASN A 106 23.57 -8.69 10.56
CA ASN A 106 23.96 -8.29 11.90
C ASN A 106 25.24 -9.03 12.33
N GLY A 107 26.12 -8.36 13.07
CA GLY A 107 27.37 -8.95 13.58
C GLY A 107 28.20 -9.57 12.46
N THR A 108 28.61 -10.82 12.64
CA THR A 108 29.35 -11.61 11.64
C THR A 108 28.53 -12.01 10.41
N GLY A 109 27.20 -11.97 10.48
CA GLY A 109 26.31 -12.30 9.36
C GLY A 109 26.40 -13.75 8.86
N LEU A 110 26.86 -14.69 9.70
CA LEU A 110 27.06 -16.09 9.31
C LEU A 110 25.80 -16.95 9.47
N ASN A 111 24.91 -16.59 10.40
CA ASN A 111 23.75 -17.40 10.77
C ASN A 111 22.50 -17.00 9.98
N LYS A 112 22.05 -17.84 9.04
CA LYS A 112 20.84 -17.54 8.27
C LYS A 112 19.59 -17.52 9.19
N ASP A 113 18.76 -16.49 8.99
CA ASP A 113 17.49 -16.20 9.68
C ASP A 113 17.58 -15.97 11.19
N GLN A 114 18.74 -15.54 11.68
CA GLN A 114 18.95 -15.13 13.06
C GLN A 114 19.18 -13.62 13.18
N GLU A 115 18.75 -13.03 14.29
CA GLU A 115 18.94 -11.60 14.58
C GLU A 115 20.38 -11.29 15.03
N ILE A 116 20.99 -12.16 15.83
CA ILE A 116 22.37 -12.01 16.33
C ILE A 116 23.31 -12.78 15.41
N ASP A 117 24.41 -12.15 14.99
CA ASP A 117 25.44 -12.77 14.13
C ASP A 117 24.88 -13.40 12.84
N GLY A 118 23.77 -12.84 12.34
CA GLY A 118 22.94 -13.47 11.34
C GLY A 118 22.55 -12.58 10.18
N PHE A 119 21.88 -13.19 9.20
CA PHE A 119 21.42 -12.53 8.00
C PHE A 119 20.06 -13.07 7.55
N SER A 120 19.27 -12.23 6.88
CA SER A 120 18.03 -12.70 6.24
C SER A 120 17.75 -11.95 4.94
N PHE A 121 16.97 -12.56 4.06
CA PHE A 121 16.59 -11.97 2.78
C PHE A 121 15.17 -11.39 2.85
N VAL A 122 15.03 -10.15 2.41
CA VAL A 122 13.77 -9.41 2.44
C VAL A 122 13.27 -9.17 1.03
N LYS A 123 12.07 -9.66 0.73
CA LYS A 123 11.37 -9.32 -0.51
C LYS A 123 10.46 -8.12 -0.26
N GLN A 124 10.65 -7.05 -1.04
CA GLN A 124 9.79 -5.87 -1.00
C GLN A 124 9.13 -5.65 -2.36
N HIS A 125 7.81 -5.51 -2.35
CA HIS A 125 6.94 -5.13 -3.48
C HIS A 125 5.58 -4.68 -2.94
N CYS A 126 4.61 -4.38 -3.82
CA CYS A 126 3.25 -4.05 -3.40
C CYS A 126 2.61 -5.17 -2.58
N LEU A 127 2.05 -4.83 -1.42
CA LEU A 127 1.34 -5.78 -0.55
C LEU A 127 -0.12 -6.02 -0.98
N HIS A 128 -0.65 -5.19 -1.90
CA HIS A 128 -2.04 -5.27 -2.35
C HIS A 128 -3.05 -5.27 -1.18
N CYS A 129 -2.93 -4.27 -0.29
CA CYS A 129 -3.73 -4.07 0.93
C CYS A 129 -5.24 -4.33 0.71
N VAL A 130 -5.95 -4.81 1.74
CA VAL A 130 -7.39 -5.08 1.63
C VAL A 130 -8.15 -3.79 1.33
N ASP A 131 -7.92 -2.74 2.13
CA ASP A 131 -8.38 -1.38 1.82
C ASP A 131 -7.20 -0.42 1.52
N PRO A 132 -6.78 -0.34 0.24
CA PRO A 132 -5.55 0.35 -0.14
C PRO A 132 -5.69 1.87 -0.13
N ALA A 133 -5.00 2.52 0.81
CA ALA A 133 -4.87 3.99 0.89
C ALA A 133 -4.46 4.66 -0.43
N CYS A 134 -3.62 4.00 -1.24
CA CYS A 134 -3.21 4.50 -2.56
C CYS A 134 -4.35 4.54 -3.60
N VAL A 135 -5.40 3.70 -3.46
CA VAL A 135 -6.64 3.80 -4.24
C VAL A 135 -7.52 4.91 -3.66
N SER A 136 -7.73 4.92 -2.34
CA SER A 136 -8.60 5.88 -1.66
C SER A 136 -8.21 7.35 -1.90
N VAL A 137 -6.93 7.63 -2.12
CA VAL A 137 -6.41 8.98 -2.37
C VAL A 137 -6.36 9.37 -3.85
N CYS A 138 -6.72 8.47 -4.78
CA CYS A 138 -6.57 8.70 -6.21
C CYS A 138 -7.77 9.48 -6.78
N PRO A 139 -7.63 10.79 -7.11
CA PRO A 139 -8.79 11.63 -7.48
C PRO A 139 -9.40 11.28 -8.84
N VAL A 140 -8.71 10.46 -9.64
CA VAL A 140 -9.04 10.11 -11.03
C VAL A 140 -9.28 8.60 -11.23
N ALA A 141 -9.38 7.83 -10.14
CA ALA A 141 -9.57 6.37 -10.16
C ALA A 141 -8.57 5.60 -11.06
N ALA A 142 -7.36 6.13 -11.23
CA ALA A 142 -6.26 5.48 -11.95
C ALA A 142 -5.68 4.28 -11.17
N LEU A 143 -5.82 4.27 -9.84
CA LEU A 143 -5.59 3.10 -9.00
C LEU A 143 -6.95 2.53 -8.59
N PHE A 144 -7.08 1.20 -8.61
CA PHE A 144 -8.34 0.51 -8.29
C PHE A 144 -8.09 -0.84 -7.61
N LYS A 145 -9.05 -1.31 -6.81
CA LYS A 145 -9.11 -2.66 -6.25
C LYS A 145 -10.00 -3.52 -7.16
N ASN A 146 -9.51 -4.64 -7.69
CA ASN A 146 -10.37 -5.55 -8.45
C ASN A 146 -11.37 -6.25 -7.50
N PRO A 147 -12.69 -6.28 -7.80
CA PRO A 147 -13.71 -6.79 -6.89
C PRO A 147 -13.81 -8.33 -6.83
N VAL A 148 -13.13 -9.05 -7.73
CA VAL A 148 -13.14 -10.52 -7.78
C VAL A 148 -11.85 -11.09 -7.20
N ASN A 149 -10.70 -10.69 -7.75
CA ASN A 149 -9.39 -11.25 -7.37
C ASN A 149 -8.61 -10.35 -6.38
N GLY A 150 -9.20 -9.24 -5.96
CA GLY A 150 -8.62 -8.28 -5.01
C GLY A 150 -7.46 -7.44 -5.56
N ILE A 151 -6.88 -7.75 -6.72
CA ILE A 151 -5.62 -7.14 -7.17
C ILE A 151 -5.77 -5.62 -7.25
N VAL A 152 -4.94 -4.90 -6.47
CA VAL A 152 -4.73 -3.45 -6.63
C VAL A 152 -4.05 -3.15 -7.98
N GLY A 153 -4.84 -2.80 -8.98
CA GLY A 153 -4.41 -2.48 -10.33
C GLY A 153 -4.04 -1.01 -10.53
N TYR A 154 -3.46 -0.71 -11.69
CA TYR A 154 -3.18 0.64 -12.17
C TYR A 154 -3.60 0.77 -13.65
N ASP A 155 -4.27 1.87 -13.94
CA ASP A 155 -4.69 2.38 -15.24
C ASP A 155 -3.86 3.64 -15.53
N LYS A 156 -2.94 3.51 -16.50
CA LYS A 156 -1.98 4.57 -16.83
C LYS A 156 -2.64 5.75 -17.53
N ASP A 157 -3.74 5.52 -18.26
CA ASP A 157 -4.33 6.47 -19.19
C ASP A 157 -5.26 7.46 -18.47
N LYS A 158 -5.68 7.12 -17.24
CA LYS A 158 -6.35 8.03 -16.29
C LYS A 158 -5.40 8.82 -15.40
N CYS A 159 -4.10 8.49 -15.37
CA CYS A 159 -3.21 9.01 -14.35
C CYS A 159 -2.73 10.45 -14.66
N ILE A 160 -2.99 11.37 -13.72
CA ILE A 160 -2.57 12.78 -13.81
C ILE A 160 -1.23 13.09 -13.11
N GLY A 161 -0.44 12.07 -12.74
CA GLY A 161 0.87 12.28 -12.12
C GLY A 161 0.89 12.99 -10.75
N CYS A 162 -0.25 13.15 -10.07
CA CYS A 162 -0.37 13.92 -8.81
C CYS A 162 0.41 13.34 -7.60
N ARG A 163 0.95 12.10 -7.71
CA ARG A 163 1.80 11.42 -6.71
C ARG A 163 1.23 11.23 -5.29
N TYR A 164 -0.02 11.61 -5.01
CA TYR A 164 -0.69 11.39 -3.71
C TYR A 164 -0.64 9.93 -3.25
N CYS A 165 -0.71 8.98 -4.18
CA CYS A 165 -0.58 7.55 -3.91
C CYS A 165 0.80 7.13 -3.38
N GLN A 166 1.87 7.88 -3.66
CA GLN A 166 3.18 7.65 -3.04
C GLN A 166 3.15 8.03 -1.56
N VAL A 167 2.59 9.21 -1.24
CA VAL A 167 2.51 9.77 0.11
C VAL A 167 1.56 8.96 1.00
N ALA A 168 0.42 8.53 0.46
CA ALA A 168 -0.59 7.79 1.22
C ALA A 168 -0.26 6.30 1.44
N CYS A 169 0.76 5.74 0.78
CA CYS A 169 1.09 4.33 0.96
C CYS A 169 1.97 4.14 2.20
N PRO A 170 1.50 3.49 3.29
CA PRO A 170 2.29 3.33 4.50
C PRO A 170 3.56 2.47 4.27
N PHE A 171 3.54 1.65 3.23
CA PHE A 171 4.65 0.80 2.79
C PHE A 171 5.54 1.44 1.70
N GLN A 172 5.33 2.73 1.35
CA GLN A 172 6.14 3.51 0.39
C GLN A 172 6.33 2.87 -1.01
N ILE A 173 5.37 2.06 -1.45
CA ILE A 173 5.52 1.23 -2.66
C ILE A 173 5.41 1.99 -3.98
N PRO A 174 4.45 2.90 -4.22
CA PRO A 174 4.31 3.52 -5.53
C PRO A 174 5.51 4.42 -5.84
N LYS A 175 6.18 4.16 -6.95
CA LYS A 175 7.30 4.94 -7.48
C LYS A 175 6.84 5.77 -8.68
N PHE A 176 7.64 6.72 -9.13
CA PHE A 176 7.27 7.71 -10.14
C PHE A 176 8.40 7.88 -11.15
N GLU A 177 8.07 7.97 -12.44
CA GLU A 177 9.02 8.20 -13.52
C GLU A 177 9.46 9.68 -13.54
N PHE A 178 10.54 10.06 -12.86
CA PHE A 178 11.03 11.45 -12.86
C PHE A 178 11.68 11.88 -14.20
N GLU A 179 12.15 10.92 -15.00
CA GLU A 179 12.89 11.13 -16.25
C GLU A 179 11.97 11.22 -17.49
N SER A 180 10.65 11.06 -17.32
CA SER A 180 9.68 10.96 -18.42
C SER A 180 8.88 12.25 -18.61
N ALA A 181 8.74 12.70 -19.86
CA ALA A 181 7.86 13.81 -20.24
C ALA A 181 6.35 13.49 -20.07
N ASN A 182 5.99 12.21 -19.98
CA ASN A 182 4.65 11.74 -19.63
C ASN A 182 4.77 10.72 -18.48
N PRO A 183 4.97 11.21 -17.24
CA PRO A 183 5.47 10.40 -16.13
C PRO A 183 4.38 9.60 -15.44
N LYS A 184 4.59 8.29 -15.30
CA LYS A 184 3.62 7.37 -14.69
C LYS A 184 3.99 7.00 -13.26
N ILE A 185 2.96 6.57 -12.53
CA ILE A 185 3.13 5.81 -11.30
C ILE A 185 3.45 4.36 -11.66
N VAL A 186 4.45 3.81 -10.98
CA VAL A 186 4.98 2.46 -11.22
C VAL A 186 4.96 1.68 -9.91
N LYS A 187 4.42 0.45 -9.96
CA LYS A 187 4.36 -0.48 -8.82
C LYS A 187 4.08 -1.90 -9.30
N CYS A 188 4.32 -2.89 -8.43
CA CYS A 188 3.79 -4.25 -8.66
C CYS A 188 2.26 -4.22 -8.85
N GLN A 189 1.78 -4.98 -9.84
CA GLN A 189 0.36 -5.17 -10.16
C GLN A 189 -0.06 -6.65 -10.04
N LEU A 190 0.60 -7.41 -9.14
CA LEU A 190 0.46 -8.86 -8.95
C LEU A 190 0.48 -9.70 -10.25
N CYS A 191 1.17 -9.20 -11.29
CA CYS A 191 1.12 -9.72 -12.65
C CYS A 191 -0.32 -9.92 -13.21
N ARG A 192 -1.24 -8.96 -12.97
CA ARG A 192 -2.65 -9.03 -13.42
C ARG A 192 -2.86 -9.39 -14.90
N HIS A 193 -1.89 -9.06 -15.75
CA HIS A 193 -1.89 -9.42 -17.17
C HIS A 193 -1.73 -10.94 -17.36
N ARG A 194 -0.78 -11.58 -16.65
CA ARG A 194 -0.63 -13.05 -16.60
C ARG A 194 -1.86 -13.72 -16.01
N TYR A 195 -2.44 -13.13 -14.96
CA TYR A 195 -3.61 -13.69 -14.30
C TYR A 195 -4.86 -13.73 -15.21
N ALA A 196 -5.00 -12.76 -16.11
CA ALA A 196 -6.03 -12.78 -17.15
C ALA A 196 -5.84 -13.91 -18.19
N GLU A 197 -4.63 -14.48 -18.29
CA GLU A 197 -4.28 -15.62 -19.17
C GLU A 197 -4.31 -16.97 -18.42
N GLY A 198 -4.84 -17.02 -17.19
CA GLY A 198 -4.82 -18.23 -16.36
C GLY A 198 -3.44 -18.58 -15.76
N LYS A 199 -2.45 -17.70 -15.91
CA LYS A 199 -1.12 -17.82 -15.28
C LYS A 199 -1.10 -17.07 -13.94
N TYR A 200 0.04 -17.05 -13.26
CA TYR A 200 0.18 -16.37 -11.97
C TYR A 200 1.44 -15.49 -11.91
N ALA A 201 1.75 -14.96 -10.72
CA ALA A 201 2.84 -14.03 -10.52
C ALA A 201 4.20 -14.66 -10.86
N ALA A 202 4.89 -14.10 -11.86
CA ALA A 202 6.20 -14.59 -12.32
C ALA A 202 7.27 -14.61 -11.21
N CYS A 203 7.15 -13.76 -10.19
CA CYS A 203 8.04 -13.77 -9.02
C CYS A 203 7.87 -14.99 -8.10
N CYS A 204 6.81 -15.78 -8.29
CA CYS A 204 6.55 -17.05 -7.58
C CYS A 204 6.85 -18.26 -8.50
N GLU A 205 6.43 -18.19 -9.76
CA GLU A 205 6.70 -19.21 -10.80
C GLU A 205 8.18 -19.55 -10.96
N PHE A 206 9.04 -18.53 -10.88
CA PHE A 206 10.50 -18.66 -10.98
C PHE A 206 11.21 -18.62 -9.61
N CYS A 207 10.49 -18.91 -8.52
CA CYS A 207 11.08 -19.08 -7.19
C CYS A 207 11.45 -20.56 -6.95
N PRO A 208 12.75 -20.93 -6.95
CA PRO A 208 13.16 -22.34 -6.93
C PRO A 208 13.02 -23.02 -5.57
N THR A 209 12.65 -22.30 -4.51
CA THR A 209 12.68 -22.81 -3.13
C THR A 209 11.34 -22.81 -2.41
N GLY A 210 10.25 -22.35 -3.05
CA GLY A 210 8.97 -22.12 -2.36
C GLY A 210 8.97 -20.90 -1.43
N ALA A 211 10.04 -20.09 -1.44
CA ALA A 211 10.09 -18.83 -0.69
C ALA A 211 9.09 -17.78 -1.17
N SER A 212 8.55 -17.90 -2.39
CA SER A 212 7.41 -17.12 -2.86
C SER A 212 6.43 -18.07 -3.52
N ILE A 213 5.23 -18.18 -2.97
CA ILE A 213 4.12 -18.94 -3.54
C ILE A 213 2.92 -18.04 -3.81
N PHE A 214 2.14 -18.39 -4.82
CA PHE A 214 0.88 -17.74 -5.19
C PHE A 214 -0.32 -18.64 -4.87
N GLY A 215 -1.50 -18.08 -4.66
CA GLY A 215 -2.72 -18.86 -4.36
C GLY A 215 -3.87 -17.98 -3.90
N LYS A 216 -4.99 -18.58 -3.48
CA LYS A 216 -6.05 -17.81 -2.80
C LYS A 216 -5.53 -17.34 -1.44
N VAL A 217 -5.92 -16.14 -1.02
CA VAL A 217 -5.45 -15.57 0.25
C VAL A 217 -5.89 -16.41 1.45
N THR A 218 -7.04 -17.08 1.38
CA THR A 218 -7.51 -18.03 2.39
C THR A 218 -6.57 -19.23 2.56
N GLU A 219 -6.17 -19.85 1.46
CA GLU A 219 -5.23 -20.98 1.42
C GLU A 219 -3.82 -20.55 1.87
N LEU A 220 -3.36 -19.39 1.42
CA LEU A 220 -2.06 -18.82 1.82
C LEU A 220 -2.02 -18.48 3.32
N LYS A 221 -3.14 -18.03 3.91
CA LYS A 221 -3.26 -17.83 5.37
C LYS A 221 -3.20 -19.15 6.13
N ALA A 222 -3.86 -20.20 5.63
CA ALA A 222 -3.79 -21.53 6.23
C ALA A 222 -2.37 -22.11 6.16
N GLU A 223 -1.71 -22.01 5.02
CA GLU A 223 -0.31 -22.43 4.83
C GLU A 223 0.66 -21.64 5.74
N ALA A 224 0.47 -20.34 5.91
CA ALA A 224 1.28 -19.54 6.84
C ALA A 224 1.08 -19.98 8.30
N ALA A 225 -0.16 -20.25 8.71
CA ALA A 225 -0.47 -20.78 10.04
C ALA A 225 0.13 -22.18 10.26
N ASN A 226 0.07 -23.07 9.26
CA ASN A 226 0.67 -24.40 9.32
C ASN A 226 2.19 -24.33 9.51
N ARG A 227 2.88 -23.44 8.79
CA ARG A 227 4.32 -23.21 8.94
C ARG A 227 4.68 -22.65 10.31
N LEU A 228 3.88 -21.71 10.82
CA LEU A 228 4.12 -21.09 12.13
C LEU A 228 3.90 -22.07 13.29
N ALA A 229 2.93 -22.98 13.15
CA ALA A 229 2.65 -24.04 14.11
C ALA A 229 3.61 -25.25 14.00
N ALA A 230 4.40 -25.36 12.92
CA ALA A 230 5.33 -26.47 12.74
C ALA A 230 6.54 -26.35 13.68
N GLN A 231 6.94 -27.46 14.30
CA GLN A 231 8.02 -27.46 15.29
C GLN A 231 9.38 -27.19 14.61
N PRO A 232 10.16 -26.17 15.04
CA PRO A 232 11.48 -25.91 14.50
C PRO A 232 12.40 -27.13 14.53
N GLY A 233 13.16 -27.33 13.45
CA GLY A 233 14.05 -28.48 13.25
C GLY A 233 13.40 -29.73 12.66
N THR A 234 12.07 -29.86 12.66
CA THR A 234 11.35 -30.94 11.97
C THR A 234 11.31 -30.71 10.45
N GLU A 235 11.05 -31.75 9.66
CA GLU A 235 10.90 -31.62 8.20
C GLU A 235 9.49 -31.16 7.81
N TYR A 236 9.39 -30.20 6.88
CA TYR A 236 8.14 -29.72 6.29
C TYR A 236 8.26 -29.72 4.76
N ALA A 237 7.17 -30.13 4.09
CA ALA A 237 7.09 -30.25 2.63
C ALA A 237 6.54 -28.95 2.01
N TYR A 238 7.39 -27.94 1.89
CA TYR A 238 6.99 -26.58 1.47
C TYR A 238 6.51 -26.54 0.01
N PRO A 239 5.30 -26.04 -0.32
CA PRO A 239 4.87 -25.81 -1.69
C PRO A 239 5.82 -24.90 -2.46
N VAL A 240 6.03 -25.21 -3.74
CA VAL A 240 6.82 -24.42 -4.68
C VAL A 240 5.89 -23.87 -5.78
N LYS A 241 6.09 -22.61 -6.17
CA LYS A 241 5.30 -21.85 -7.17
C LYS A 241 3.89 -21.45 -6.70
N THR A 242 3.05 -22.41 -6.33
CA THR A 242 1.68 -22.17 -5.83
C THR A 242 1.38 -22.98 -4.57
N VAL A 243 0.42 -22.53 -3.76
CA VAL A 243 0.07 -23.17 -2.46
C VAL A 243 -0.46 -24.60 -2.63
N ASP A 244 -1.24 -24.83 -3.67
CA ASP A 244 -1.83 -26.10 -4.11
C ASP A 244 -0.86 -26.99 -4.91
N SER A 245 0.34 -26.50 -5.24
CA SER A 245 1.32 -27.19 -6.07
C SER A 245 1.68 -28.58 -5.53
N ALA A 246 1.70 -29.57 -6.42
CA ALA A 246 2.23 -30.90 -6.13
C ALA A 246 3.77 -30.91 -5.96
N GLU A 247 4.46 -29.89 -6.49
CA GLU A 247 5.91 -29.72 -6.32
C GLU A 247 6.20 -29.14 -4.93
N LYS A 248 6.84 -29.94 -4.08
CA LYS A 248 7.23 -29.56 -2.72
C LYS A 248 8.76 -29.58 -2.56
N SER A 249 9.31 -28.63 -1.80
CA SER A 249 10.69 -28.64 -1.34
C SER A 249 10.70 -29.06 0.14
N VAL A 250 11.16 -30.28 0.44
CA VAL A 250 11.31 -30.74 1.84
C VAL A 250 12.52 -30.04 2.47
N ARG A 251 12.31 -29.38 3.61
CA ARG A 251 13.36 -28.70 4.39
C ARG A 251 13.05 -28.75 5.88
N LYS A 252 14.06 -28.50 6.70
CA LYS A 252 13.84 -28.27 8.13
C LYS A 252 13.15 -26.93 8.37
N VAL A 253 12.20 -26.92 9.30
CA VAL A 253 11.51 -25.73 9.78
C VAL A 253 12.49 -24.84 10.55
N SER A 254 12.64 -23.59 10.11
CA SER A 254 13.40 -22.57 10.84
C SER A 254 12.59 -22.02 12.03
N GLY A 255 13.26 -21.36 12.97
CA GLY A 255 12.54 -20.51 13.93
C GLY A 255 11.87 -19.34 13.19
N TYR A 256 10.59 -19.09 13.51
CA TYR A 256 9.85 -17.92 13.03
C TYR A 256 9.62 -16.94 14.18
N VAL A 257 9.53 -15.65 13.85
CA VAL A 257 8.88 -14.65 14.69
C VAL A 257 7.39 -15.01 14.77
N ASP A 258 6.79 -14.91 15.97
CA ASP A 258 5.37 -15.22 16.22
C ASP A 258 4.41 -14.13 15.68
N HIS A 259 4.55 -13.83 14.39
CA HIS A 259 3.76 -12.85 13.66
C HIS A 259 3.96 -13.06 12.15
N VAL A 260 2.88 -13.01 11.38
CA VAL A 260 2.92 -13.05 9.90
C VAL A 260 2.58 -11.66 9.36
N TYR A 261 3.59 -10.96 8.89
CA TYR A 261 3.46 -9.57 8.44
C TYR A 261 2.55 -9.45 7.23
N GLY A 262 1.66 -8.47 7.24
CA GLY A 262 0.64 -8.23 6.23
C GLY A 262 -0.69 -8.94 6.49
N LEU A 263 -0.86 -9.63 7.62
CA LEU A 263 -2.17 -10.16 8.05
C LEU A 263 -3.08 -9.06 8.59
N THR A 264 -2.55 -8.14 9.39
CA THR A 264 -3.31 -7.08 10.07
C THR A 264 -2.86 -5.67 9.66
N GLU A 265 -1.59 -5.49 9.29
CA GLU A 265 -1.01 -4.19 8.95
C GLU A 265 -1.83 -3.43 7.89
N ALA A 266 -2.19 -2.18 8.23
CA ALA A 266 -2.99 -1.28 7.40
C ALA A 266 -4.36 -1.85 6.97
N GLY A 267 -5.03 -2.62 7.84
CA GLY A 267 -6.27 -3.33 7.54
C GLY A 267 -6.06 -4.69 6.87
N GLY A 268 -4.85 -5.24 6.96
CA GLY A 268 -4.42 -6.47 6.31
C GLY A 268 -4.15 -6.31 4.82
N THR A 269 -3.58 -7.36 4.22
CA THR A 269 -3.12 -7.34 2.83
C THR A 269 -3.29 -8.67 2.08
N GLN A 270 -2.87 -8.71 0.82
CA GLN A 270 -2.77 -9.95 0.01
C GLN A 270 -1.31 -10.45 -0.09
N TYR A 271 -0.39 -9.87 0.67
CA TYR A 271 1.00 -10.29 0.78
C TYR A 271 1.32 -10.63 2.22
N MET A 272 1.53 -11.90 2.49
CA MET A 272 1.97 -12.37 3.80
C MET A 272 3.48 -12.60 3.77
N LEU A 273 4.17 -12.19 4.83
CA LEU A 273 5.61 -12.35 5.00
C LEU A 273 5.90 -13.06 6.32
N MET A 274 6.67 -14.15 6.25
CA MET A 274 7.21 -14.89 7.40
C MET A 274 8.73 -14.73 7.47
N SER A 275 9.28 -14.65 8.69
CA SER A 275 10.72 -14.53 8.91
C SER A 275 11.13 -15.08 10.28
N GLY A 276 12.42 -15.45 10.42
CA GLY A 276 13.07 -15.70 11.72
C GLY A 276 13.68 -14.44 12.36
N VAL A 277 13.74 -13.33 11.62
CA VAL A 277 14.27 -12.04 12.09
C VAL A 277 13.13 -11.02 12.26
N PRO A 278 13.11 -10.21 13.35
CA PRO A 278 12.08 -9.20 13.58
C PRO A 278 11.87 -8.25 12.39
N PHE A 279 10.61 -8.00 12.01
CA PHE A 279 10.28 -7.23 10.81
C PHE A 279 10.78 -5.78 10.81
N ALA A 280 10.95 -5.17 12.00
CA ALA A 280 11.59 -3.86 12.14
C ALA A 280 13.02 -3.85 11.60
N ASN A 281 13.81 -4.89 11.91
CA ASN A 281 15.18 -5.06 11.42
C ASN A 281 15.21 -5.31 9.90
N LEU A 282 14.14 -5.88 9.35
CA LEU A 282 13.96 -6.11 7.91
C LEU A 282 13.45 -4.88 7.14
N GLY A 283 13.38 -3.72 7.79
CA GLY A 283 12.98 -2.46 7.18
C GLY A 283 11.47 -2.28 7.01
N PHE A 284 10.65 -3.03 7.74
CA PHE A 284 9.22 -2.77 7.86
C PHE A 284 8.95 -1.81 9.02
N ASN A 285 8.10 -0.81 8.81
CA ASN A 285 7.83 0.21 9.82
C ASN A 285 6.93 -0.35 10.93
N PRO A 286 7.39 -0.44 12.19
CA PRO A 286 6.58 -0.94 13.31
C PRO A 286 5.48 0.04 13.75
N ALA A 287 5.49 1.29 13.27
CA ALA A 287 4.44 2.28 13.53
C ALA A 287 3.24 2.17 12.56
N ILE A 288 3.14 1.10 11.76
CA ILE A 288 1.96 0.83 10.93
C ILE A 288 0.87 0.23 11.81
N ASN A 289 -0.30 0.87 11.83
CA ASN A 289 -1.47 0.44 12.58
C ASN A 289 -2.20 -0.70 11.86
N ASP A 290 -2.86 -1.58 12.61
CA ASP A 290 -3.74 -2.64 12.10
C ASP A 290 -5.04 -2.09 11.48
N GLN A 291 -5.43 -0.86 11.79
CA GLN A 291 -6.58 -0.22 11.15
C GLN A 291 -6.23 0.26 9.73
N ALA A 292 -7.17 0.12 8.80
CA ALA A 292 -7.04 0.67 7.47
C ALA A 292 -7.00 2.21 7.50
N TYR A 293 -5.96 2.80 6.90
CA TYR A 293 -5.79 4.25 6.82
C TYR A 293 -6.98 4.98 6.15
N PRO A 294 -7.67 4.42 5.13
CA PRO A 294 -8.92 4.99 4.63
C PRO A 294 -10.02 5.06 5.70
N ASP A 295 -10.23 4.03 6.51
CA ASP A 295 -11.28 4.04 7.55
C ASP A 295 -11.01 5.12 8.61
N ILE A 296 -9.74 5.27 9.02
CA ILE A 296 -9.30 6.34 9.93
C ILE A 296 -9.65 7.72 9.32
N THR A 297 -9.20 7.99 8.10
CA THR A 297 -9.38 9.31 7.47
C THR A 297 -10.82 9.60 7.08
N TRP A 298 -11.58 8.59 6.63
CA TRP A 298 -12.98 8.72 6.25
C TRP A 298 -13.87 9.12 7.43
N SER A 299 -13.55 8.67 8.65
CA SER A 299 -14.28 9.06 9.87
C SER A 299 -14.36 10.59 10.08
N TYR A 300 -13.34 11.31 9.62
CA TYR A 300 -13.27 12.78 9.62
C TYR A 300 -13.75 13.39 8.29
N ILE A 301 -13.28 12.88 7.15
CA ILE A 301 -13.58 13.45 5.82
C ILE A 301 -15.08 13.41 5.51
N LYS A 302 -15.82 12.38 5.95
CA LYS A 302 -17.28 12.29 5.76
C LYS A 302 -18.07 13.44 6.39
N LYS A 303 -17.48 14.17 7.36
CA LYS A 303 -18.09 15.35 8.00
C LYS A 303 -17.87 16.65 7.21
N VAL A 304 -16.91 16.69 6.29
CA VAL A 304 -16.54 17.91 5.54
C VAL A 304 -17.70 18.48 4.69
N PRO A 305 -18.50 17.69 3.96
CA PRO A 305 -19.64 18.24 3.21
C PRO A 305 -20.67 18.93 4.11
N VAL A 306 -20.95 18.36 5.29
CA VAL A 306 -21.89 18.94 6.28
C VAL A 306 -21.35 20.27 6.81
N LEU A 307 -20.05 20.33 7.14
CA LEU A 307 -19.39 21.56 7.57
C LEU A 307 -19.42 22.64 6.49
N ILE A 308 -19.19 22.29 5.21
CA ILE A 308 -19.28 23.23 4.09
C ILE A 308 -20.70 23.78 3.94
N VAL A 309 -21.73 22.91 3.94
CA VAL A 309 -23.14 23.33 3.86
C VAL A 309 -23.53 24.23 5.03
N ALA A 310 -23.09 23.92 6.25
CA ALA A 310 -23.35 24.75 7.43
C ALA A 310 -22.66 26.12 7.36
N LEU A 311 -21.43 26.20 6.87
CA LEU A 311 -20.72 27.47 6.67
C LEU A 311 -21.37 28.32 5.57
N LEU A 312 -21.76 27.70 4.45
CA LEU A 312 -22.46 28.39 3.35
C LEU A 312 -23.82 28.91 3.80
N THR A 313 -24.63 28.09 4.47
CA THR A 313 -25.96 28.51 4.99
C THR A 313 -25.84 29.61 6.05
N ALA A 314 -24.90 29.51 7.00
CA ALA A 314 -24.63 30.57 7.96
C ALA A 314 -24.20 31.88 7.26
N GLY A 315 -23.30 31.80 6.27
CA GLY A 315 -22.89 32.93 5.44
C GLY A 315 -24.06 33.58 4.69
N THR A 316 -24.93 32.78 4.07
CA THR A 316 -26.15 33.25 3.39
C THR A 316 -27.11 33.95 4.37
N VAL A 317 -27.35 33.39 5.56
CA VAL A 317 -28.21 34.00 6.58
C VAL A 317 -27.63 35.35 7.08
N ILE A 318 -26.31 35.44 7.26
CA ILE A 318 -25.62 36.69 7.61
C ILE A 318 -25.75 37.72 6.47
N HIS A 319 -25.57 37.31 5.22
CA HIS A 319 -25.72 38.18 4.06
C HIS A 319 -27.16 38.73 3.94
N LEU A 320 -28.18 37.87 4.03
CA LEU A 320 -29.59 38.29 3.97
C LEU A 320 -29.95 39.21 5.15
N LYS A 321 -29.51 38.91 6.38
CA LYS A 321 -29.77 39.80 7.55
C LYS A 321 -29.07 41.15 7.42
N THR A 322 -27.87 41.21 6.86
CA THR A 322 -27.14 42.48 6.65
C THR A 322 -27.72 43.30 5.51
N LYS A 323 -28.14 42.66 4.41
CA LYS A 323 -28.89 43.31 3.31
C LYS A 323 -30.21 43.90 3.81
N ASN A 324 -31.04 43.10 4.47
CA ASN A 324 -32.34 43.56 4.99
C ASN A 324 -32.19 44.67 6.06
N ARG A 325 -31.11 44.67 6.85
CA ARG A 325 -30.79 45.78 7.77
C ARG A 325 -30.39 47.06 7.01
N LYS A 326 -29.60 46.97 5.93
CA LYS A 326 -29.26 48.13 5.08
C LYS A 326 -30.51 48.73 4.42
N GLU A 327 -31.36 47.89 3.82
CA GLU A 327 -32.61 48.33 3.16
C GLU A 327 -33.60 48.99 4.12
N LYS A 328 -33.65 48.55 5.39
CA LYS A 328 -34.42 49.23 6.44
C LYS A 328 -33.80 50.56 6.88
N SER A 329 -32.47 50.69 6.83
CA SER A 329 -31.78 51.96 7.15
C SER A 329 -32.10 53.03 6.10
N THR A 330 -31.92 52.71 4.81
CA THR A 330 -32.17 53.65 3.72
C THR A 330 -33.64 54.02 3.56
N LYS A 331 -34.58 53.11 3.89
CA LYS A 331 -36.02 53.44 3.98
C LYS A 331 -36.40 54.26 5.22
N GLY A 332 -35.60 54.21 6.29
CA GLY A 332 -35.80 55.08 7.46
C GLY A 332 -35.37 56.52 7.20
N GLU A 333 -34.27 56.70 6.46
CA GLU A 333 -33.73 58.03 6.09
C GLU A 333 -34.55 58.75 5.00
N SER A 334 -35.30 58.01 4.17
CA SER A 334 -36.16 58.57 3.10
C SER A 334 -37.63 58.77 3.50
N GLY A 335 -37.95 58.64 4.79
CA GLY A 335 -39.28 58.88 5.36
C GLY A 335 -39.32 60.06 6.35
N GLN A 336 -38.38 61.00 6.24
CA GLN A 336 -38.26 62.18 7.13
C GLN A 336 -38.18 63.52 6.36
N GLU A 337 -38.60 63.56 5.09
CA GLU A 337 -38.99 64.79 4.38
C GLU A 337 -40.50 65.02 4.51
#